data_AF-A0A7V6XP44-F1
#
_entry.id   AF-A0A7V6XP44-F1
#
_cell.length_a   1.000
_cell.length_b   1.000
_cell.length_c   1.000
_cell.angle_alpha   90.00
_cell.angle_beta   90.00
_cell.angle_gamma   90.00
#
_symmetry.space_group_name_H-M   'P 1'
#
loop_
_entity.id
_entity.type
_entity.pdbx_description
1 polymer ?
#
loop_
_entity_poly.entity_id
_entity_poly.type
_entity_poly.pdbx_seq_one_letter_code
_entity_poly.pdbx_strand_id
1 'polypeptide(L)'
;MEFNNTIEKIVDDIAAGHVEEGLAQLESLEKTANDEQKYTLAEAYFELGHIELAHALIDELLEIYVDEGELYAFKAELLIDDGKEDEAIEILLEISEQDPAYLRGQLLLVDLYQLQGLDEVAEQRLISAYEQNKSEPLLVYALGEFYLQRGDYNKSIPYLKQSYYNKEAL
;
A
#
# COMPACT_ATOMS: atom_id res chain seq x y z
N MET A 1 11.33 9.22 -15.20
CA MET A 1 10.66 10.52 -15.47
C MET A 1 9.88 10.49 -16.79
N GLU A 2 10.49 10.23 -17.95
CA GLU A 2 9.73 10.23 -19.23
C GLU A 2 8.67 9.11 -19.31
N PHE A 3 8.98 7.93 -18.78
CA PHE A 3 8.06 6.79 -18.75
C PHE A 3 6.81 7.07 -17.88
N ASN A 4 7.00 7.51 -16.63
CA ASN A 4 5.89 7.81 -15.71
C ASN A 4 4.99 8.92 -16.28
N ASN A 5 5.56 9.99 -16.83
CA ASN A 5 4.79 11.05 -17.49
C ASN A 5 3.97 10.52 -18.69
N THR A 6 4.47 9.48 -19.36
CA THR A 6 3.75 8.84 -20.47
C THR A 6 2.57 8.03 -19.94
N ILE A 7 2.76 7.26 -18.87
CA ILE A 7 1.70 6.52 -18.19
C ILE A 7 0.62 7.47 -17.68
N GLU A 8 0.99 8.53 -16.95
CA GLU A 8 0.05 9.53 -16.42
C GLU A 8 -0.85 10.09 -17.53
N LYS A 9 -0.25 10.45 -18.68
CA LYS A 9 -1.00 10.93 -19.82
C LYS A 9 -1.96 9.87 -20.38
N ILE A 10 -1.53 8.61 -20.46
CA ILE A 10 -2.38 7.51 -20.92
C ILE A 10 -3.55 7.30 -19.96
N VAL A 11 -3.30 7.32 -18.65
CA VAL A 11 -4.33 7.20 -17.61
C VAL A 11 -5.33 8.35 -17.70
N ASP A 12 -4.87 9.60 -17.91
CA ASP A 12 -5.72 10.76 -18.14
C ASP A 12 -6.58 10.60 -19.41
N ASP A 13 -6.01 10.10 -20.50
CA ASP A 13 -6.73 9.85 -21.75
C ASP A 13 -7.80 8.75 -21.59
N ILE A 14 -7.52 7.71 -20.80
CA ILE A 14 -8.50 6.67 -20.41
C ILE A 14 -9.63 7.30 -19.58
N ALA A 15 -9.30 8.12 -18.59
CA ALA A 15 -10.28 8.83 -17.76
C ALA A 15 -11.16 9.78 -18.59
N ALA A 16 -10.63 10.32 -19.69
CA ALA A 16 -11.37 11.12 -20.68
C ALA A 16 -12.27 10.29 -21.62
N GLY A 17 -12.26 8.96 -21.51
CA GLY A 17 -13.12 8.04 -22.26
C GLY A 17 -12.42 7.29 -23.41
N HIS A 18 -11.12 7.49 -23.63
CA HIS A 18 -10.36 6.80 -24.68
C HIS A 18 -9.80 5.45 -24.19
N VAL A 19 -10.67 4.63 -23.60
CA VAL A 19 -10.28 3.43 -22.84
C VAL A 19 -9.53 2.41 -23.70
N GLU A 20 -10.07 2.02 -24.86
CA GLU A 20 -9.44 1.00 -25.71
C GLU A 20 -8.07 1.42 -26.23
N GLU A 21 -7.93 2.69 -26.64
CA GLU A 21 -6.66 3.22 -27.14
C GLU A 21 -5.61 3.31 -26.03
N GLY A 22 -5.99 3.82 -24.85
CA GLY A 22 -5.08 3.92 -23.72
C GLY A 22 -4.60 2.56 -23.23
N LEU A 23 -5.48 1.57 -23.11
CA LEU A 23 -5.08 0.22 -22.71
C LEU A 23 -4.14 -0.42 -23.74
N ALA A 24 -4.38 -0.22 -25.04
CA ALA A 24 -3.47 -0.70 -26.07
C ALA A 24 -2.08 -0.02 -26.00
N GLN A 25 -2.02 1.25 -25.60
CA GLN A 25 -0.76 1.95 -25.36
C GLN A 25 -0.02 1.39 -24.14
N LEU A 26 -0.71 1.10 -23.02
CA LEU A 26 -0.11 0.46 -21.85
C LEU A 26 0.46 -0.93 -22.19
N GLU A 27 -0.31 -1.77 -22.90
CA GLU A 27 0.15 -3.09 -23.34
C GLU A 27 1.39 -3.00 -24.25
N SER A 28 1.48 -1.95 -25.08
CA SER A 28 2.66 -1.71 -25.91
C SER A 28 3.87 -1.29 -25.08
N LEU A 29 3.68 -0.50 -24.02
CA LEU A 29 4.76 -0.10 -23.12
C LEU A 29 5.29 -1.31 -22.35
N GLU A 30 4.40 -2.15 -21.85
CA GLU A 30 4.70 -3.36 -21.08
C GLU A 30 5.69 -4.28 -21.80
N LYS A 31 5.53 -4.48 -23.11
CA LYS A 31 6.41 -5.33 -23.95
C LYS A 31 7.87 -4.88 -23.98
N THR A 32 8.13 -3.63 -23.61
CA THR A 32 9.47 -3.02 -23.61
C THR A 32 9.90 -2.52 -22.24
N ALA A 33 9.04 -2.68 -21.23
CA ALA A 33 9.27 -2.19 -19.88
C ALA A 33 10.39 -2.99 -19.20
N ASN A 34 11.29 -2.27 -18.54
CA ASN A 34 12.20 -2.87 -17.55
C ASN A 34 11.46 -3.10 -16.23
N ASP A 35 12.13 -3.70 -15.25
CA ASP A 35 11.49 -4.15 -14.01
C ASP A 35 10.91 -2.99 -13.16
N GLU A 36 11.62 -1.86 -13.06
CA GLU A 36 11.10 -0.65 -12.39
C GLU A 36 9.85 -0.10 -13.12
N GLN A 37 9.89 -0.11 -14.45
CA GLN A 37 8.78 0.34 -15.29
C GLN A 37 7.57 -0.60 -15.19
N LYS A 38 7.79 -1.90 -15.02
CA LYS A 38 6.73 -2.87 -14.76
C LYS A 38 6.04 -2.61 -13.43
N TYR A 39 6.79 -2.24 -12.39
CA TYR A 39 6.19 -1.84 -11.13
C TYR A 39 5.25 -0.64 -11.32
N THR A 40 5.72 0.42 -12.00
CA THR A 40 4.86 1.58 -12.31
C THR A 40 3.66 1.23 -13.20
N LEU A 41 3.80 0.30 -14.14
CA LEU A 41 2.67 -0.19 -14.94
C LEU A 41 1.67 -0.96 -14.07
N ALA A 42 2.13 -1.75 -13.11
CA ALA A 42 1.27 -2.47 -12.19
C ALA A 42 0.46 -1.50 -11.31
N GLU A 43 1.07 -0.43 -10.81
CA GLU A 43 0.38 0.66 -10.09
C GLU A 43 -0.71 1.28 -10.97
N ALA A 44 -0.38 1.61 -12.22
CA ALA A 44 -1.35 2.20 -13.15
C ALA A 44 -2.50 1.23 -13.48
N TYR A 45 -2.22 -0.05 -13.71
CA TYR A 45 -3.27 -1.04 -13.92
C TYR A 45 -4.17 -1.19 -12.70
N PHE A 46 -3.60 -1.18 -11.48
CA PHE A 46 -4.37 -1.23 -10.25
C PHE A 46 -5.29 0.00 -10.08
N GLU A 47 -4.77 1.21 -10.31
CA GLU A 47 -5.56 2.44 -10.25
C GLU A 47 -6.72 2.46 -11.28
N LEU A 48 -6.52 1.83 -12.43
CA LEU A 48 -7.53 1.67 -13.47
C LEU A 48 -8.52 0.53 -13.20
N GLY A 49 -8.33 -0.24 -12.12
CA GLY A 49 -9.15 -1.40 -11.76
C GLY A 49 -8.87 -2.67 -12.57
N HIS A 50 -7.72 -2.74 -13.25
CA HIS A 50 -7.23 -3.92 -13.98
C HIS A 50 -6.32 -4.78 -13.10
N ILE A 51 -6.91 -5.30 -12.02
CA ILE A 51 -6.19 -5.98 -10.92
C ILE A 51 -5.44 -7.21 -11.41
N GLU A 52 -6.00 -7.97 -12.34
CA GLU A 52 -5.34 -9.18 -12.87
C GLU A 52 -4.06 -8.86 -13.65
N LEU A 53 -4.02 -7.70 -14.34
CA LEU A 53 -2.82 -7.24 -15.03
C LEU A 53 -1.76 -6.76 -14.05
N ALA A 54 -2.18 -6.04 -13.00
CA ALA A 54 -1.29 -5.66 -11.91
C ALA A 54 -0.69 -6.90 -11.22
N HIS A 55 -1.51 -7.91 -10.92
CA HIS A 55 -1.06 -9.18 -10.36
C HIS A 55 0.00 -9.87 -11.23
N ALA A 56 -0.23 -9.97 -12.54
CA ALA A 56 0.72 -10.62 -13.45
C ALA A 56 2.10 -9.95 -13.42
N LEU A 57 2.15 -8.61 -13.38
CA LEU A 57 3.40 -7.87 -13.30
C LEU A 57 4.09 -8.00 -11.94
N ILE A 58 3.34 -7.91 -10.84
CA ILE A 58 3.92 -8.06 -9.49
C ILE A 58 4.41 -9.48 -9.25
N ASP A 59 3.69 -10.49 -9.73
CA ASP A 59 4.13 -11.88 -9.64
C ASP A 59 5.41 -12.13 -10.45
N GLU A 60 5.52 -11.56 -11.66
CA GLU A 60 6.77 -11.61 -12.43
C GLU A 60 7.94 -10.96 -11.69
N LEU A 61 7.72 -9.79 -11.06
CA LEU A 61 8.76 -9.11 -10.30
C LEU A 61 9.17 -9.91 -9.05
N LEU A 62 8.23 -10.55 -8.36
CA LEU A 62 8.50 -11.39 -7.20
C LEU A 62 9.27 -12.68 -7.52
N GLU A 63 9.20 -13.18 -8.76
CA GLU A 63 10.06 -14.28 -9.21
C GLU A 63 11.54 -13.88 -9.30
N ILE A 64 11.82 -12.60 -9.53
CA ILE A 64 13.18 -12.04 -9.73
C ILE A 64 13.72 -11.47 -8.42
N TYR A 65 12.91 -10.65 -7.75
CA TYR A 65 13.23 -9.91 -6.53
C TYR A 65 12.53 -10.57 -5.34
N VAL A 66 13.06 -11.72 -4.96
CA VAL A 66 12.63 -12.42 -3.74
C VAL A 66 12.99 -11.57 -2.52
N ASP A 67 12.09 -11.48 -1.55
CA ASP A 67 12.29 -10.75 -0.28
C ASP A 67 12.36 -9.22 -0.44
N GLU A 68 11.68 -8.66 -1.45
CA GLU A 68 11.50 -7.22 -1.60
C GLU A 68 10.18 -6.79 -0.94
N GLY A 69 10.26 -6.13 0.22
CA GLY A 69 9.09 -5.81 1.03
C GLY A 69 8.06 -4.92 0.33
N GLU A 70 8.51 -4.04 -0.58
CA GLU A 70 7.59 -3.19 -1.34
C GLU A 70 6.72 -3.98 -2.32
N LEU A 71 7.27 -5.04 -2.93
CA LEU A 71 6.49 -5.95 -3.78
C LEU A 71 5.52 -6.78 -2.95
N TYR A 72 5.89 -7.19 -1.75
CA TYR A 72 4.97 -7.87 -0.81
C TYR A 72 3.83 -6.95 -0.38
N ALA A 73 4.12 -5.70 -0.02
CA ALA A 73 3.11 -4.72 0.35
C ALA A 73 2.12 -4.47 -0.79
N PHE A 74 2.62 -4.28 -2.01
CA PHE A 74 1.73 -4.05 -3.15
C PHE A 74 0.95 -5.32 -3.53
N LYS A 75 1.57 -6.51 -3.52
CA LYS A 75 0.86 -7.78 -3.74
C LYS A 75 -0.26 -7.97 -2.70
N ALA A 76 -0.05 -7.57 -1.45
CA ALA A 76 -1.07 -7.60 -0.42
C ALA A 76 -2.26 -6.70 -0.75
N GLU A 77 -2.04 -5.47 -1.21
CA GLU A 77 -3.12 -4.57 -1.64
C GLU A 77 -3.95 -5.15 -2.77
N LEU A 78 -3.30 -5.79 -3.76
CA LEU A 78 -4.01 -6.50 -4.83
C LEU A 78 -4.85 -7.66 -4.27
N LEU A 79 -4.31 -8.42 -3.33
CA LEU A 79 -5.03 -9.52 -2.67
C LEU A 79 -6.21 -9.01 -1.83
N ILE A 80 -6.09 -7.84 -1.19
CA ILE A 80 -7.18 -7.19 -0.44
C ILE A 80 -8.33 -6.85 -1.39
N ASP A 81 -8.04 -6.25 -2.55
CA ASP A 81 -9.08 -5.88 -3.52
C ASP A 81 -9.78 -7.13 -4.11
N ASP A 82 -9.03 -8.22 -4.30
CA ASP A 82 -9.52 -9.55 -4.65
C ASP A 82 -10.38 -10.22 -3.53
N GLY A 83 -10.43 -9.64 -2.33
CA GLY A 83 -11.09 -10.21 -1.16
C GLY A 83 -10.36 -11.39 -0.53
N LYS A 84 -9.07 -11.58 -0.85
CA LYS A 84 -8.19 -12.63 -0.32
C LYS A 84 -7.40 -12.13 0.88
N GLU A 85 -8.13 -11.67 1.90
CA GLU A 85 -7.57 -11.03 3.09
C GLU A 85 -6.56 -11.92 3.83
N ASP A 86 -6.83 -13.22 3.96
CA ASP A 86 -5.93 -14.15 4.66
C ASP A 86 -4.59 -14.31 3.92
N GLU A 87 -4.61 -14.39 2.58
CA GLU A 87 -3.40 -14.44 1.76
C GLU A 87 -2.62 -13.12 1.85
N ALA A 88 -3.34 -11.98 1.90
CA ALA A 88 -2.73 -10.68 2.10
C ALA A 88 -2.05 -10.58 3.48
N ILE A 89 -2.64 -11.12 4.54
CA ILE A 89 -2.01 -11.19 5.86
C ILE A 89 -0.74 -12.04 5.78
N GLU A 90 -0.79 -13.22 5.17
CA GLU A 90 0.37 -14.11 5.06
C GLU A 90 1.54 -13.41 4.37
N ILE A 91 1.32 -12.74 3.24
CA ILE A 91 2.42 -12.09 2.51
C ILE A 91 2.99 -10.87 3.25
N LEU A 92 2.14 -10.10 3.96
CA LEU A 92 2.59 -8.96 4.75
C LEU A 92 3.46 -9.38 5.95
N LEU A 93 3.27 -10.60 6.47
CA LEU A 93 4.08 -11.14 7.56
C LEU A 93 5.48 -11.56 7.12
N GLU A 94 5.71 -11.72 5.80
CA GLU A 94 7.04 -12.00 5.25
C GLU A 94 7.92 -10.74 5.18
N ILE A 95 7.35 -9.54 5.29
CA ILE A 95 8.11 -8.28 5.27
C ILE A 95 8.99 -8.18 6.52
N SER A 96 10.30 -8.20 6.31
CA SER A 96 11.31 -8.06 7.38
C SER A 96 11.14 -6.75 8.15
N GLU A 97 11.35 -6.79 9.48
CA GLU A 97 11.32 -5.59 10.34
C GLU A 97 12.31 -4.49 9.90
N GLN A 98 13.36 -4.88 9.15
CA GLN A 98 14.41 -3.98 8.68
C GLN A 98 14.18 -3.48 7.24
N ASP A 99 13.13 -3.95 6.59
CA ASP A 99 12.76 -3.54 5.24
C ASP A 99 12.14 -2.12 5.26
N PRO A 100 12.47 -1.25 4.29
CA PRO A 100 11.85 0.07 4.18
C PRO A 100 10.30 0.03 4.12
N ALA A 101 9.71 -1.02 3.56
CA ALA A 101 8.27 -1.22 3.44
C ALA A 101 7.62 -1.79 4.72
N TYR A 102 8.40 -2.15 5.75
CA TYR A 102 7.87 -2.73 6.99
C TYR A 102 6.76 -1.88 7.61
N LEU A 103 6.95 -0.55 7.65
CA LEU A 103 5.94 0.36 8.17
C LEU A 103 4.63 0.30 7.37
N ARG A 104 4.73 0.32 6.04
CA ARG A 104 3.56 0.20 5.15
C ARG A 104 2.85 -1.14 5.39
N GLY A 105 3.61 -2.23 5.48
CA GLY A 105 3.06 -3.55 5.73
C GLY A 105 2.35 -3.68 7.08
N GLN A 106 2.90 -3.08 8.15
CA GLN A 106 2.22 -3.06 9.45
C GLN A 106 0.90 -2.28 9.41
N LEU A 107 0.82 -1.18 8.67
CA LEU A 107 -0.42 -0.41 8.52
C LEU A 107 -1.48 -1.21 7.74
N LEU A 108 -1.09 -1.88 6.65
CA LEU A 108 -2.00 -2.76 5.90
C LEU A 108 -2.52 -3.92 6.76
N LEU A 109 -1.66 -4.51 7.60
CA LEU A 109 -2.07 -5.53 8.57
C LEU A 109 -3.09 -4.99 9.57
N VAL A 110 -2.90 -3.77 10.08
CA VAL A 110 -3.85 -3.12 11.00
C VAL A 110 -5.21 -2.97 10.34
N ASP A 111 -5.25 -2.46 9.10
CA ASP A 111 -6.48 -2.27 8.33
C ASP A 111 -7.19 -3.61 8.09
N LEU A 112 -6.44 -4.66 7.74
CA LEU A 112 -6.97 -6.02 7.55
C LEU A 112 -7.56 -6.59 8.84
N TYR A 113 -6.87 -6.47 9.98
CA TYR A 113 -7.42 -6.93 11.25
C TYR A 113 -8.66 -6.14 11.66
N GLN A 114 -8.72 -4.83 11.39
CA GLN A 114 -9.93 -4.04 11.62
C GLN A 114 -11.10 -4.50 10.73
N LEU A 115 -10.83 -4.81 9.46
CA LEU A 115 -11.84 -5.33 8.53
C LEU A 115 -12.43 -6.66 9.03
N GLN A 116 -11.59 -7.50 9.64
CA GLN A 116 -12.00 -8.78 10.25
C GLN A 116 -12.62 -8.63 11.65
N GLY A 117 -12.73 -7.41 12.19
CA GLY A 117 -13.23 -7.13 13.53
C GLY A 117 -12.29 -7.57 14.66
N LEU A 118 -11.01 -7.79 14.35
CA LEU A 118 -9.94 -8.19 15.28
C LEU A 118 -9.22 -6.95 15.84
N ASP A 119 -9.99 -6.02 16.38
CA ASP A 119 -9.53 -4.72 16.86
C ASP A 119 -8.40 -4.82 17.90
N GLU A 120 -8.44 -5.79 18.81
CA GLU A 120 -7.37 -5.96 19.80
C GLU A 120 -6.03 -6.34 19.15
N VAL A 121 -6.06 -7.15 18.08
CA VAL A 121 -4.86 -7.55 17.35
C VAL A 121 -4.29 -6.36 16.58
N ALA A 122 -5.16 -5.60 15.92
CA ALA A 122 -4.81 -4.36 15.24
C ALA A 122 -4.17 -3.35 16.21
N GLU A 123 -4.78 -3.12 17.37
CA GLU A 123 -4.27 -2.21 18.41
C GLU A 123 -2.87 -2.63 18.89
N GLN A 124 -2.67 -3.91 19.18
CA GLN A 124 -1.36 -4.41 19.65
C GLN A 124 -0.27 -4.27 18.59
N ARG A 125 -0.57 -4.53 17.31
CA ARG A 125 0.39 -4.34 16.22
C ARG A 125 0.79 -2.88 16.09
N LEU A 126 -0.19 -1.99 16.08
CA LEU A 126 0.05 -0.57 15.93
C LEU A 126 0.83 0.02 17.10
N ILE A 127 0.56 -0.42 18.33
CA ILE A 127 1.35 -0.07 19.51
C ILE A 127 2.78 -0.62 19.41
N SER A 128 2.96 -1.87 18.97
CA SER A 128 4.29 -2.47 18.82
C SER A 128 5.14 -1.71 17.81
N ALA A 129 4.57 -1.40 16.63
CA ALA A 129 5.25 -0.61 15.62
C ALA A 129 5.63 0.79 16.17
N TYR A 130 4.70 1.45 16.87
CA TYR A 130 4.96 2.75 17.51
C TYR A 130 6.08 2.69 18.56
N GLU A 131 6.11 1.65 19.41
CA GLU A 131 7.13 1.52 20.46
C GLU A 131 8.53 1.30 19.88
N GLN A 132 8.64 0.65 18.71
CA GLN A 132 9.89 0.48 17.98
C GLN A 132 10.36 1.80 17.35
N ASN A 133 9.44 2.61 16.80
CA ASN A 133 9.73 3.85 16.09
C ASN A 133 8.91 5.04 16.63
N LYS A 134 9.18 5.43 17.88
CA LYS A 134 8.40 6.48 18.61
C LYS A 134 8.39 7.86 17.96
N SER A 135 9.35 8.13 17.08
CA SER A 135 9.47 9.40 16.36
C SER A 135 8.72 9.43 15.04
N GLU A 136 8.21 8.28 14.56
CA GLU A 136 7.54 8.18 13.27
C GLU A 136 6.15 8.85 13.33
N PRO A 137 5.95 10.04 12.70
CA PRO A 137 4.70 10.77 12.82
C PRO A 137 3.51 10.02 12.23
N LEU A 138 3.75 9.14 11.25
CA LEU A 138 2.71 8.34 10.62
C LEU A 138 2.10 7.33 11.61
N LEU A 139 2.91 6.68 12.46
CA LEU A 139 2.41 5.74 13.48
C LEU A 139 1.60 6.44 14.56
N VAL A 140 2.02 7.65 14.95
CA VAL A 140 1.27 8.49 15.89
C VAL A 140 -0.08 8.89 15.31
N TYR A 141 -0.11 9.25 14.02
CA TYR A 141 -1.36 9.56 13.31
C TYR A 141 -2.27 8.33 13.25
N ALA A 142 -1.74 7.19 12.81
CA ALA A 142 -2.48 5.95 12.69
C ALA A 142 -3.10 5.51 14.03
N LEU A 143 -2.38 5.61 15.16
CA LEU A 143 -2.95 5.35 16.49
C LEU A 143 -4.13 6.29 16.81
N GLY A 144 -3.99 7.56 16.46
CA GLY A 144 -5.04 8.56 16.63
C GLY A 144 -6.31 8.23 15.82
N GLU A 145 -6.14 7.89 14.54
CA GLU A 145 -7.23 7.48 13.64
C GLU A 145 -7.86 6.16 14.07
N PHE A 146 -7.07 5.17 14.45
CA PHE A 146 -7.53 3.88 14.95
C PHE A 146 -8.50 4.04 16.13
N TYR A 147 -8.11 4.79 17.16
CA TYR A 147 -9.00 5.07 18.29
C TYR A 147 -10.18 5.97 17.91
N LEU A 148 -10.01 6.86 16.93
CA LEU A 148 -11.09 7.73 16.45
C LEU A 148 -12.21 6.89 15.81
N GLN A 149 -11.85 5.98 14.92
CA GLN A 149 -12.78 5.08 14.22
C GLN A 149 -13.58 4.21 15.19
N ARG A 150 -12.96 3.79 16.30
CA ARG A 150 -13.60 3.02 17.38
C ARG A 150 -14.45 3.87 18.35
N GLY A 151 -14.41 5.20 18.24
CA GLY A 151 -15.09 6.12 19.16
C GLY A 151 -14.38 6.32 20.51
N ASP A 152 -13.13 5.85 20.64
CA ASP A 152 -12.31 5.99 21.83
C ASP A 152 -11.63 7.37 21.89
N TYR A 153 -12.44 8.44 21.93
CA TYR A 153 -11.95 9.82 21.84
C TYR A 153 -10.89 10.19 22.90
N ASN A 154 -11.00 9.61 24.10
CA ASN A 154 -10.03 9.84 25.18
C ASN A 154 -8.62 9.36 24.83
N LYS A 155 -8.51 8.25 24.07
CA LYS A 155 -7.23 7.73 23.58
C LYS A 155 -6.83 8.42 22.27
N SER A 156 -7.78 8.69 21.37
CA SER A 156 -7.51 9.31 20.06
C SER A 156 -6.91 10.71 20.16
N ILE A 157 -7.55 11.61 20.92
CA ILE A 157 -7.17 13.03 21.00
C ILE A 157 -5.69 13.27 21.34
N PRO A 158 -5.06 12.63 22.34
CA PRO A 158 -3.65 12.86 22.62
C PRO A 158 -2.74 12.46 21.45
N TYR A 159 -3.02 11.34 20.77
CA TYR A 159 -2.24 10.92 19.59
C TYR A 159 -2.41 11.87 18.41
N LEU A 160 -3.65 12.26 18.06
CA LEU A 160 -3.89 13.21 16.97
C LEU A 160 -3.24 14.57 17.23
N LYS A 161 -3.29 15.06 18.47
CA LYS A 161 -2.57 16.28 18.86
C LYS A 161 -1.07 16.14 18.69
N GLN A 162 -0.50 15.03 19.16
CA GLN A 162 0.94 14.78 19.02
C GLN A 162 1.37 14.72 17.55
N SER A 163 0.61 14.03 16.70
CA SER A 163 0.86 13.97 15.26
C SER A 163 0.83 15.36 14.61
N TYR A 164 -0.16 16.19 14.95
CA TYR A 164 -0.27 17.56 14.46
C TYR A 164 0.97 18.41 14.80
N TYR A 165 1.43 18.38 16.06
CA TYR A 165 2.60 19.17 16.47
C TYR A 165 3.93 18.65 15.93
N ASN A 166 4.06 17.34 15.71
CA ASN A 166 5.26 16.76 15.08
C ASN A 166 5.38 17.19 13.60
N LYS A 167 4.25 17.41 12.90
CA LYS A 167 4.23 17.94 11.52
C LYS A 167 4.75 19.38 11.41
N GLU A 168 4.64 20.19 12.47
CA GLU A 168 5.12 21.58 12.48
C GLU A 168 6.62 21.71 12.86
N ALA A 169 7.28 20.60 13.25
CA ALA A 169 8.66 20.58 13.73
C ALA A 169 9.70 20.07 12.71
N LEU A 170 9.26 19.64 11.52
CA LEU A 170 10.07 19.24 10.37
C LEU A 170 10.17 20.39 9.35
#